data_AF-A0A7S2HAQ3-F1
#
_entry.id   AF-A0A7S2HAQ3-F1
#
_cell.length_a   1.000
_cell.length_b   1.000
_cell.length_c   1.000
_cell.angle_alpha   90.00
_cell.angle_beta   90.00
_cell.angle_gamma   90.00
#
_symmetry.space_group_name_H-M   'P 1'
#
loop_
_entity.id
_entity.type
_entity.pdbx_description
1 polymer ?
#
loop_
_entity_poly.entity_id
_entity_poly.type
_entity_poly.pdbx_seq_one_letter_code
_entity_poly.pdbx_strand_id
1 'polypeptide(L)'
;NQQQQQQQPHLILFQQTVSTHLKQTHPIFYMPGTVQLGRVFGLHFFEPRYRMLISEVMSTYPVQFRHGQTITTSDASSQTENFPEFIYGHVAPLAPTSPACIVQVRQCHIYPDGTADVLLMPAAYVWMERVWER
;
A
#
# COMPACT_ATOMS: atom_id res chain seq x y z
N ASN A 1 -41.77 0.88 -29.35
CA ASN A 1 -40.45 0.22 -29.24
C ASN A 1 -39.53 1.01 -28.29
N GLN A 2 -39.73 0.89 -26.99
CA GLN A 2 -38.74 1.29 -25.99
C GLN A 2 -38.79 0.26 -24.87
N GLN A 3 -37.98 -0.79 -24.99
CA GLN A 3 -37.68 -1.67 -23.87
C GLN A 3 -36.61 -0.95 -23.03
N GLN A 4 -37.03 -0.30 -21.95
CA GLN A 4 -36.12 0.08 -20.88
C GLN A 4 -35.60 -1.20 -20.25
N GLN A 5 -34.35 -1.56 -20.53
CA GLN A 5 -33.63 -2.61 -19.82
C GLN A 5 -33.55 -2.20 -18.34
N GLN A 6 -34.39 -2.82 -17.51
CA GLN A 6 -34.24 -2.76 -16.06
C GLN A 6 -32.90 -3.42 -15.71
N GLN A 7 -31.87 -2.61 -15.48
CA GLN A 7 -30.60 -3.07 -14.95
C GLN A 7 -30.86 -3.69 -13.58
N GLN A 8 -30.40 -4.92 -13.39
CA GLN A 8 -30.73 -5.70 -12.21
C GLN A 8 -30.10 -5.04 -10.96
N PRO A 9 -30.86 -4.85 -9.87
CA PRO A 9 -30.44 -4.04 -8.72
C PRO A 9 -29.16 -4.54 -8.04
N HIS A 10 -28.84 -5.83 -8.16
CA HIS A 10 -27.60 -6.41 -7.62
C HIS A 10 -26.35 -5.99 -8.42
N LEU A 11 -26.47 -5.74 -9.73
CA LEU A 11 -25.35 -5.25 -10.55
C LEU A 11 -25.00 -3.82 -10.16
N ILE A 12 -26.00 -2.99 -9.85
CA ILE A 12 -25.81 -1.61 -9.40
C ILE A 12 -25.13 -1.59 -8.02
N LEU A 13 -25.63 -2.40 -7.07
CA LEU A 13 -25.02 -2.57 -5.75
C LEU A 13 -23.59 -3.08 -5.82
N PHE A 14 -23.32 -4.09 -6.67
CA PHE A 14 -21.97 -4.60 -6.89
C PHE A 14 -21.05 -3.53 -7.48
N GLN A 15 -21.49 -2.84 -8.54
CA GLN A 15 -20.71 -1.77 -9.16
C GLN A 15 -20.43 -0.63 -8.19
N GLN A 16 -21.41 -0.20 -7.41
CA GLN A 16 -21.22 0.82 -6.38
C GLN A 16 -20.23 0.33 -5.33
N THR A 17 -20.42 -0.86 -4.75
CA THR A 17 -19.51 -1.42 -3.73
C THR A 17 -18.08 -1.52 -4.26
N VAL A 18 -17.88 -2.08 -5.45
CA VAL A 18 -16.55 -2.22 -6.06
C VAL A 18 -15.94 -0.85 -6.36
N SER A 19 -16.69 0.07 -6.97
CA SER A 19 -16.16 1.37 -7.38
C SER A 19 -15.88 2.31 -6.21
N THR A 20 -16.64 2.23 -5.11
CA THR A 20 -16.52 3.15 -3.97
C THR A 20 -15.80 2.56 -2.77
N HIS A 21 -15.79 1.24 -2.58
CA HIS A 21 -15.24 0.62 -1.37
C HIS A 21 -14.06 -0.34 -1.62
N LEU A 22 -13.79 -0.74 -2.88
CA LEU A 22 -12.71 -1.68 -3.20
C LEU A 22 -11.55 -1.08 -3.99
N LYS A 23 -11.68 0.16 -4.48
CA LYS A 23 -10.61 0.85 -5.22
C LYS A 23 -9.87 1.78 -4.30
N GLN A 24 -8.56 1.56 -4.17
CA GLN A 24 -7.67 2.40 -3.39
C GLN A 24 -6.51 2.87 -4.27
N THR A 25 -6.00 4.08 -3.99
CA THR A 25 -4.81 4.63 -4.64
C THR A 25 -3.70 4.73 -3.61
N HIS A 26 -2.56 4.12 -3.92
CA HIS A 26 -1.41 4.07 -3.02
C HIS A 26 -0.11 4.27 -3.80
N PRO A 27 0.95 4.81 -3.16
CA PRO A 27 2.30 4.77 -3.70
C PRO A 27 2.73 3.32 -3.99
N ILE A 28 3.62 3.14 -4.96
CA ILE A 28 4.11 1.82 -5.35
C ILE A 28 5.63 1.71 -5.24
N PHE A 29 6.06 0.68 -4.53
CA PHE A 29 7.39 0.12 -4.63
C PHE A 29 7.32 -1.11 -5.53
N TYR A 30 8.27 -1.31 -6.44
CA TYR A 30 8.30 -2.52 -7.24
C TYR A 30 9.68 -3.14 -7.28
N MET A 31 9.71 -4.46 -7.21
CA MET A 31 10.91 -5.27 -7.28
C MET A 31 10.50 -6.70 -7.67
N PRO A 32 11.21 -7.35 -8.62
CA PRO A 32 10.99 -8.76 -8.91
C PRO A 32 11.18 -9.61 -7.66
N GLY A 33 10.16 -10.40 -7.31
CA GLY A 33 10.22 -11.28 -6.15
C GLY A 33 8.84 -11.62 -5.58
N THR A 34 8.76 -12.75 -4.90
CA THR A 34 7.53 -13.19 -4.22
C THR A 34 7.62 -12.89 -2.72
N VAL A 35 6.60 -12.26 -2.18
CA VAL A 35 6.40 -12.08 -0.73
C VAL A 35 5.26 -12.97 -0.27
N GLN A 36 5.23 -13.33 1.00
CA GLN A 36 4.21 -14.20 1.57
C GLN A 36 3.31 -13.40 2.51
N LEU A 37 1.99 -13.52 2.36
CA LEU A 37 1.02 -12.88 3.27
C LEU A 37 1.31 -13.22 4.73
N GLY A 38 1.22 -12.21 5.59
CA GLY A 38 1.48 -12.31 7.02
C GLY A 38 2.94 -12.53 7.43
N ARG A 39 3.86 -12.73 6.48
CA ARG A 39 5.29 -12.92 6.77
C ARG A 39 6.04 -11.60 6.63
N VAL A 40 6.65 -11.17 7.72
CA VAL A 40 7.47 -9.95 7.73
C VAL A 40 8.75 -10.14 6.91
N PHE A 41 9.13 -9.12 6.15
CA PHE A 41 10.39 -9.04 5.42
C PHE A 41 10.96 -7.62 5.49
N GLY A 42 12.27 -7.48 5.28
CA GLY A 42 12.97 -6.20 5.34
C GLY A 42 13.39 -5.70 3.96
N LEU A 43 13.36 -4.39 3.76
CA LEU A 43 13.93 -3.71 2.60
C LEU A 43 14.77 -2.51 3.05
N HIS A 44 15.78 -2.20 2.23
CA HIS A 44 16.56 -0.97 2.34
C HIS A 44 16.22 -0.05 1.17
N PHE A 45 15.61 1.10 1.45
CA PHE A 45 15.24 2.11 0.47
C PHE A 45 16.36 3.13 0.32
N PHE A 46 17.12 3.03 -0.76
CA PHE A 46 18.21 3.95 -1.09
C PHE A 46 17.97 4.73 -2.38
N GLU A 47 17.11 4.28 -3.29
CA GLU A 47 16.81 5.03 -4.51
C GLU A 47 15.96 6.27 -4.21
N PRO A 48 16.22 7.45 -4.83
CA PRO A 48 15.53 8.70 -4.49
C PRO A 48 14.00 8.61 -4.46
N ARG A 49 13.41 7.91 -5.45
CA ARG A 49 11.96 7.68 -5.52
C ARG A 49 11.38 6.93 -4.31
N TYR A 50 12.14 5.99 -3.75
CA TYR A 50 11.68 5.19 -2.61
C TYR A 50 11.93 5.90 -1.27
N ARG A 51 12.94 6.78 -1.21
CA ARG A 51 13.10 7.73 -0.11
C ARG A 51 11.88 8.65 -0.01
N MET A 52 11.44 9.19 -1.15
CA MET A 52 10.23 10.00 -1.23
C MET A 52 8.97 9.21 -0.84
N LEU A 53 8.82 7.99 -1.39
CA LEU A 53 7.69 7.11 -1.08
C LEU A 53 7.55 6.89 0.42
N ILE A 54 8.61 6.46 1.12
CA ILE A 54 8.49 6.14 2.53
C ILE A 54 8.32 7.40 3.39
N SER A 55 8.94 8.52 3.01
CA SER A 55 8.73 9.80 3.69
C SER A 55 7.27 10.26 3.58
N GLU A 56 6.62 10.06 2.43
CA GLU A 56 5.20 10.39 2.23
C GLU A 56 4.28 9.45 3.02
N VAL A 57 4.49 8.13 2.90
CA VAL A 57 3.71 7.10 3.61
C VAL A 57 3.75 7.32 5.12
N MET A 58 4.90 7.72 5.66
CA MET A 58 5.10 7.94 7.10
C MET A 58 4.74 9.37 7.55
N SER A 59 4.36 10.28 6.63
CA SER A 59 4.23 11.72 6.90
C SER A 59 3.17 12.06 7.96
N THR A 60 2.08 11.30 8.02
CA THR A 60 0.99 11.47 8.97
C THR A 60 1.19 10.70 10.28
N TYR A 61 2.25 9.89 10.36
CA TYR A 61 2.56 9.06 11.52
C TYR A 61 3.55 9.78 12.45
N PRO A 62 3.46 9.52 13.78
CA PRO A 62 4.36 10.09 14.77
C PRO A 62 5.85 9.88 14.42
N VAL A 63 6.67 10.88 14.76
CA VAL A 63 8.09 10.93 14.36
C VAL A 63 8.89 9.72 14.89
N GLN A 64 8.54 9.18 16.06
CA GLN A 64 9.20 8.01 16.63
C GLN A 64 9.11 6.76 15.73
N PHE A 65 8.03 6.61 14.95
CA PHE A 65 7.88 5.51 14.01
C PHE A 65 8.77 5.64 12.78
N ARG A 66 9.40 6.81 12.57
CA ARG A 66 10.47 7.03 11.58
C ARG A 66 11.86 6.79 12.16
N HIS A 67 11.97 6.49 13.45
CA HIS A 67 13.25 6.28 14.16
C HIS A 67 13.41 4.84 14.65
N GLY A 68 12.74 3.89 14.00
CA GLY A 68 12.86 2.47 14.27
C GLY A 68 11.96 1.96 15.38
N GLN A 69 11.02 2.75 15.91
CA GLN A 69 10.02 2.21 16.83
C GLN A 69 9.02 1.32 16.06
N THR A 70 8.70 0.17 16.63
CA THR A 70 7.67 -0.74 16.11
C THR A 70 6.30 -0.07 16.18
N ILE A 71 5.52 -0.23 15.13
CA ILE A 71 4.14 0.25 15.05
C ILE A 71 3.23 -0.84 15.61
N THR A 72 2.34 -0.47 16.52
CA THR A 72 1.33 -1.33 17.15
C THR A 72 0.00 -0.60 17.13
N THR A 73 -1.07 -1.28 16.71
CA THR A 73 -2.43 -0.71 16.62
C THR A 73 -3.12 -0.58 17.97
N SER A 74 -2.52 -1.09 19.03
CA SER A 74 -3.06 -1.12 20.40
C SER A 74 -2.49 -0.04 21.31
N ASP A 75 -1.56 0.78 20.83
CA ASP A 75 -0.91 1.76 21.68
C ASP A 75 -1.86 2.94 21.94
N ALA A 76 -2.20 3.17 23.21
CA ALA A 76 -3.01 4.30 23.66
C ALA A 76 -2.41 5.68 23.31
N SER A 77 -1.14 5.72 22.89
CA SER A 77 -0.42 6.90 22.42
C SER A 77 -0.43 7.05 20.89
N SER A 78 -0.80 6.01 20.15
CA SER A 78 -0.95 6.08 18.69
C SER A 78 -2.39 6.49 18.38
N GLN A 79 -2.58 7.70 17.86
CA GLN A 79 -3.88 8.13 17.30
C GLN A 79 -4.22 7.39 15.99
N THR A 80 -3.43 6.38 15.62
CA THR A 80 -3.51 5.72 14.32
C THR A 80 -4.19 4.38 14.46
N GLU A 81 -5.43 4.28 13.98
CA GLU A 81 -6.21 3.03 13.96
C GLU A 81 -5.63 1.99 12.98
N ASN A 82 -4.75 2.42 12.08
CA ASN A 82 -4.23 1.62 10.96
C ASN A 82 -2.70 1.72 10.83
N PHE A 83 -2.11 0.75 10.12
CA PHE A 83 -0.71 0.77 9.73
C PHE A 83 -0.49 1.65 8.49
N PRO A 84 0.70 2.24 8.30
CA PRO A 84 1.07 2.88 7.04
C PRO A 84 1.13 1.82 5.93
N GLU A 85 0.53 2.11 4.77
CA GLU A 85 0.37 1.15 3.68
C GLU A 85 0.81 1.70 2.33
N PHE A 86 1.42 0.83 1.53
CA PHE A 86 1.71 1.07 0.11
C PHE A 86 1.66 -0.24 -0.68
N ILE A 87 1.81 -0.16 -2.00
CA ILE A 87 1.78 -1.34 -2.88
C ILE A 87 3.19 -1.87 -3.11
N TYR A 88 3.38 -3.17 -2.93
CA TYR A 88 4.52 -3.93 -3.42
C TYR A 88 4.16 -4.61 -4.75
N GLY A 89 4.74 -4.14 -5.85
CA GLY A 89 4.62 -4.76 -7.17
C GLY A 89 5.66 -5.85 -7.37
N HIS A 90 5.22 -7.06 -7.73
CA HIS A 90 6.09 -8.25 -7.90
C HIS A 90 6.86 -8.29 -9.22
N VAL A 91 6.59 -7.35 -10.13
CA VAL A 91 7.10 -7.37 -11.50
C VAL A 91 7.56 -5.98 -11.93
N ALA A 92 8.50 -5.96 -12.88
CA ALA A 92 8.90 -4.77 -13.60
C ALA A 92 9.04 -5.14 -15.10
N PRO A 93 8.46 -4.36 -16.03
CA PRO A 93 7.63 -3.17 -15.82
C PRO A 93 6.26 -3.51 -15.20
N LEU A 94 5.67 -2.53 -14.53
CA LEU A 94 4.30 -2.64 -13.99
C LEU A 94 3.30 -2.48 -15.13
N ALA A 95 2.34 -3.40 -15.23
CA ALA A 95 1.25 -3.33 -16.19
C ALA A 95 -0.11 -3.44 -15.49
N PRO A 96 -1.20 -2.91 -16.09
CA PRO A 96 -2.55 -3.27 -15.67
C PRO A 96 -2.70 -4.78 -15.58
N THR A 97 -3.46 -5.26 -14.60
CA THR A 97 -3.64 -6.67 -14.25
C THR A 97 -2.38 -7.38 -13.74
N SER A 98 -1.27 -6.69 -13.45
CA SER A 98 -0.18 -7.39 -12.75
C SER A 98 -0.56 -7.62 -11.28
N PRO A 99 -0.22 -8.79 -10.71
CA PRO A 99 -0.44 -9.05 -9.30
C PRO A 99 0.50 -8.20 -8.44
N ALA A 100 -0.02 -7.73 -7.32
CA ALA A 100 0.71 -6.97 -6.32
C ALA A 100 0.19 -7.29 -4.91
N CYS A 101 0.85 -6.76 -3.89
CA CYS A 101 0.38 -6.82 -2.51
C CYS A 101 0.25 -5.43 -1.91
N ILE A 102 -0.77 -5.21 -1.09
CA ILE A 102 -0.72 -4.16 -0.07
C ILE A 102 0.25 -4.65 1.01
N VAL A 103 1.22 -3.81 1.35
CA VAL A 103 2.15 -4.05 2.45
C VAL A 103 1.96 -3.00 3.54
N GLN A 104 1.96 -3.47 4.77
CA GLN A 104 1.92 -2.65 5.97
C GLN A 104 3.33 -2.42 6.50
N VAL A 105 3.66 -1.17 6.82
CA VAL A 105 4.90 -0.83 7.53
C VAL A 105 4.74 -1.24 8.99
N ARG A 106 5.60 -2.15 9.46
CA ARG A 106 5.63 -2.62 10.86
C ARG A 106 6.69 -1.89 11.68
N GLN A 107 7.76 -1.45 11.03
CA GLN A 107 8.85 -0.68 11.61
C GLN A 107 9.54 0.08 10.49
N CYS A 108 9.95 1.32 10.76
CA CYS A 108 10.67 2.14 9.79
C CYS A 108 11.74 2.97 10.50
N HIS A 109 12.94 3.02 9.92
CA HIS A 109 13.99 3.93 10.32
C HIS A 109 14.40 4.75 9.10
N ILE A 110 14.10 6.04 9.10
CA ILE A 110 14.52 6.99 8.06
C ILE A 110 15.77 7.73 8.58
N TYR A 111 16.86 7.60 7.83
CA TYR A 111 18.15 8.19 8.14
C TYR A 111 18.21 9.67 7.72
N PRO A 112 19.16 10.47 8.25
CA PRO A 112 19.29 11.88 7.91
C PRO A 112 19.49 12.18 6.42
N ASP A 113 20.06 11.23 5.67
CA ASP A 113 20.23 11.32 4.21
C ASP A 113 18.99 10.89 3.40
N GLY A 114 17.91 10.54 4.11
CA GLY A 114 16.63 10.11 3.56
C GLY A 114 16.58 8.64 3.14
N THR A 115 17.68 7.88 3.24
CA THR A 115 17.58 6.41 3.11
C THR A 115 16.72 5.84 4.23
N ALA A 116 16.19 4.63 4.05
CA ALA A 116 15.39 4.02 5.10
C ALA A 116 15.51 2.49 5.14
N ASP A 117 15.50 1.95 6.35
CA ASP A 117 15.21 0.54 6.59
C ASP A 117 13.75 0.37 6.96
N VAL A 118 13.07 -0.56 6.30
CA VAL A 118 11.64 -0.84 6.53
C VAL A 118 11.43 -2.32 6.77
N LEU A 119 10.64 -2.64 7.80
CA LEU A 119 10.03 -3.96 7.96
C LEU A 119 8.59 -3.89 7.49
N LEU A 120 8.25 -4.78 6.57
CA LEU A 120 6.99 -4.81 5.86
C LEU A 120 6.28 -6.13 6.09
N MET A 121 4.96 -6.08 6.19
CA MET A 121 4.11 -7.26 6.24
C MET A 121 3.09 -7.21 5.10
N PRO A 122 3.12 -8.17 4.15
CA PRO A 122 2.10 -8.26 3.13
C PRO A 122 0.74 -8.60 3.76
N ALA A 123 -0.24 -7.74 3.55
CA ALA A 123 -1.55 -7.81 4.20
C ALA A 123 -2.64 -8.35 3.27
N ALA A 124 -2.59 -8.01 1.99
CA ALA A 124 -3.59 -8.45 1.01
C ALA A 124 -3.00 -8.53 -0.41
N TYR A 125 -3.47 -9.50 -1.20
CA TYR A 125 -3.22 -9.52 -2.64
C TYR A 125 -4.18 -8.56 -3.34
N VAL A 126 -3.66 -7.85 -4.34
CA VAL A 126 -4.43 -6.92 -5.17
C VAL A 126 -4.04 -7.04 -6.63
N TRP A 127 -4.92 -6.57 -7.50
CA TRP A 127 -4.68 -6.45 -8.93
C TRP A 127 -4.58 -4.98 -9.31
N MET A 128 -3.53 -4.61 -10.04
CA MET A 128 -3.40 -3.23 -10.49
C MET A 128 -4.38 -2.92 -11.61
N GLU A 129 -5.18 -1.87 -11.48
CA GLU A 129 -6.04 -1.41 -12.56
C GLU A 129 -5.36 -0.36 -13.43
N ARG A 130 -4.64 0.58 -12.80
CA ARG A 130 -3.97 1.70 -13.48
C ARG A 130 -2.70 2.09 -12.72
N VAL A 131 -1.65 2.41 -13.47
CA VAL A 131 -0.36 2.88 -12.94
C VAL A 131 0.00 4.18 -13.67
N TRP A 132 0.50 5.17 -12.93
CA TRP A 132 0.98 6.43 -13.49
C TRP A 132 2.16 6.93 -12.65
N GLU A 133 3.05 7.68 -13.30
CA GLU A 133 4.12 8.41 -12.64
C GLU A 133 3.61 9.79 -12.21
N ARG A 134 4.18 10.33 -11.15
CA ARG A 134 3.90 11.70 -10.70
C ARG A 134 4.77 12.70 -11.44
#